data_AF-A0A537CWD4-F1
#
_entry.id   AF-A0A537CWD4-F1
#
_cell.length_a   1.000
_cell.length_b   1.000
_cell.length_c   1.000
_cell.angle_alpha   90.00
_cell.angle_beta   90.00
_cell.angle_gamma   90.00
#
_symmetry.space_group_name_H-M   'P 1'
#
loop_
_entity.id
_entity.type
_entity.pdbx_description
1 polymer ?
#
loop_
_entity_poly.entity_id
_entity_poly.type
_entity_poly.pdbx_seq_one_letter_code
_entity_poly.pdbx_strand_id
1 'polypeptide(L)'
;MRLRSLPGAALLILAAMLAVGARAQDKLPEYRLGPGDSIRISVFDNPNLTLETRVGENGIITYPLIGRVRIGGMTIPLAEQTIAKALTDGNFIKQPQVSILSLQMRSNQVSVLGLVNRAGRFPLDTSNVRVSEMLALAGGITPAGADVAIITGERAGKPYRKEIDIPALFLYNKHDDDVTVAPGDVIYVNRAPLFYIYGEVQRPGSYRVERGMTVRQALAQGGGPTQRGTERGLRMHRRGPSNQLEATSPRLDDPVQPGDVFYVGDSLF
;
A
#
# COMPACT_ATOMS: atom_id res chain seq x y z
N MET A 1 1.20 -80.34 -15.59
CA MET A 1 0.09 -79.45 -16.00
C MET A 1 0.24 -78.15 -15.21
N ARG A 2 0.10 -77.01 -15.91
CA ARG A 2 0.56 -75.66 -15.51
C ARG A 2 -0.28 -75.00 -14.39
N LEU A 3 0.21 -73.82 -13.97
CA LEU A 3 -0.41 -72.67 -13.26
C LEU A 3 -0.20 -72.64 -11.73
N ARG A 4 0.12 -71.52 -11.08
CA ARG A 4 0.55 -70.16 -11.49
C ARG A 4 1.00 -69.43 -10.21
N SER A 5 2.13 -68.75 -10.27
CA SER A 5 2.59 -67.72 -9.33
C SER A 5 1.73 -66.45 -9.40
N LEU A 6 1.69 -65.66 -8.30
CA LEU A 6 1.66 -64.17 -8.17
C LEU A 6 1.10 -63.76 -6.77
N PRO A 7 1.37 -62.56 -6.22
CA PRO A 7 2.70 -62.04 -5.87
C PRO A 7 2.76 -61.36 -4.47
N GLY A 8 3.97 -61.29 -3.91
CA GLY A 8 4.31 -60.44 -2.76
C GLY A 8 4.43 -58.96 -3.13
N ALA A 9 3.29 -58.30 -3.39
CA ALA A 9 3.24 -56.88 -3.78
C ALA A 9 2.41 -56.00 -2.82
N ALA A 10 2.27 -56.40 -1.55
CA ALA A 10 1.48 -55.66 -0.57
C ALA A 10 2.31 -54.90 0.49
N LEU A 11 3.64 -55.07 0.51
CA LEU A 11 4.50 -54.54 1.59
C LEU A 11 5.53 -53.48 1.14
N LEU A 12 5.36 -52.89 -0.04
CA LEU A 12 6.26 -51.85 -0.59
C LEU A 12 5.55 -50.54 -0.95
N ILE A 13 4.27 -50.38 -0.61
CA ILE A 13 3.52 -49.13 -0.87
C ILE A 13 3.37 -48.27 0.40
N LEU A 14 3.66 -48.80 1.59
CA LEU A 14 3.46 -48.05 2.84
C LEU A 14 4.65 -47.15 3.25
N ALA A 15 5.79 -47.21 2.54
CA ALA A 15 6.95 -46.36 2.84
C ALA A 15 7.05 -45.09 1.95
N ALA A 16 6.13 -44.88 1.01
CA ALA A 16 6.19 -43.79 0.03
C ALA A 16 5.27 -42.59 0.34
N MET A 17 4.64 -42.53 1.51
CA MET A 17 3.69 -41.45 1.88
C MET A 17 4.14 -40.52 3.03
N LEU A 18 5.43 -40.51 3.39
CA LEU A 18 5.96 -39.58 4.41
C LEU A 18 6.74 -38.38 3.84
N ALA A 19 6.77 -38.20 2.52
CA ALA A 19 7.26 -36.96 1.91
C ALA A 19 6.11 -35.97 1.69
N VAL A 20 5.31 -35.71 2.73
CA VAL A 20 4.37 -34.60 2.72
C VAL A 20 5.22 -33.33 2.83
N GLY A 21 5.20 -32.55 1.77
CA GLY A 21 6.13 -31.45 1.53
C GLY A 21 6.37 -30.57 2.76
N ALA A 22 7.64 -30.44 3.12
CA ALA A 22 8.12 -29.24 3.77
C ALA A 22 7.75 -28.08 2.83
N ARG A 23 6.60 -27.45 3.07
CA ARG A 23 6.30 -26.14 2.49
C ARG A 23 7.52 -25.29 2.80
N ALA A 24 8.19 -24.80 1.76
CA ALA A 24 9.16 -23.74 1.92
C ALA A 24 8.44 -22.65 2.72
N GLN A 25 8.81 -22.52 3.97
CA GLN A 25 8.38 -21.43 4.81
C GLN A 25 8.98 -20.23 4.09
N ASP A 26 8.15 -19.50 3.32
CA ASP A 26 8.59 -18.31 2.59
C ASP A 26 9.29 -17.43 3.62
N LYS A 27 10.63 -17.40 3.54
CA LYS A 27 11.43 -16.60 4.46
C LYS A 27 11.00 -15.18 4.21
N LEU A 28 10.32 -14.61 5.19
CA LEU A 28 9.88 -13.22 5.19
C LEU A 28 11.05 -12.34 4.75
N PRO A 29 10.84 -11.39 3.82
CA PRO A 29 11.91 -10.49 3.40
C PRO A 29 12.53 -9.83 4.64
N GLU A 30 13.77 -10.13 4.93
CA GLU A 30 14.45 -9.55 6.10
C GLU A 30 14.89 -8.13 5.74
N TYR A 31 14.81 -7.19 6.69
CA TYR A 31 15.22 -5.82 6.46
C TYR A 31 16.68 -5.77 5.97
N ARG A 32 16.90 -4.94 4.94
CA ARG A 32 18.21 -4.70 4.35
C ARG A 32 18.59 -3.25 4.55
N LEU A 33 19.81 -3.03 4.99
CA LEU A 33 20.39 -1.69 5.13
C LEU A 33 20.36 -1.00 3.77
N GLY A 34 19.81 0.20 3.72
CA GLY A 34 19.69 0.98 2.50
C GLY A 34 20.31 2.37 2.66
N PRO A 35 20.46 3.09 1.53
CA PRO A 35 20.87 4.47 1.53
C PRO A 35 20.10 5.33 2.53
N GLY A 36 20.83 6.13 3.29
CA GLY A 36 20.25 7.08 4.23
C GLY A 36 19.93 6.54 5.63
N ASP A 37 20.05 5.23 5.86
CA ASP A 37 19.90 4.64 7.17
C ASP A 37 21.01 5.11 8.12
N SER A 38 20.64 5.40 9.36
CA SER A 38 21.58 5.75 10.42
C SER A 38 21.75 4.57 11.35
N ILE A 39 22.99 4.17 11.57
CA ILE A 39 23.35 2.98 12.34
C ILE A 39 24.44 3.30 13.36
N ARG A 40 24.43 2.55 14.45
CA ARG A 40 25.52 2.49 15.41
C ARG A 40 26.17 1.13 15.32
N ILE A 41 27.47 1.13 15.09
CA ILE A 41 28.28 -0.08 15.02
C ILE A 41 29.15 -0.09 16.27
N SER A 42 29.20 -1.23 16.95
CA SER A 42 30.02 -1.42 18.14
C SER A 42 30.82 -2.71 18.04
N VAL A 43 32.02 -2.70 18.59
CA VAL A 43 32.89 -3.88 18.67
C VAL A 43 33.16 -4.17 20.15
N PHE A 44 32.87 -5.39 20.58
CA PHE A 44 33.07 -5.78 21.98
C PHE A 44 34.51 -5.51 22.44
N ASP A 45 34.65 -4.95 23.64
CA ASP A 45 35.92 -4.57 24.27
C ASP A 45 36.81 -3.61 23.44
N ASN A 46 36.21 -2.92 22.46
CA ASN A 46 36.92 -2.02 21.55
C ASN A 46 36.13 -0.72 21.34
N PRO A 47 35.98 0.13 22.37
CA PRO A 47 35.16 1.34 22.31
C PRO A 47 35.64 2.34 21.24
N ASN A 48 36.94 2.39 20.94
CA ASN A 48 37.55 3.23 19.92
C ASN A 48 37.11 2.88 18.48
N LEU A 49 36.49 1.71 18.28
CA LEU A 49 35.94 1.29 17.00
C LEU A 49 34.42 1.50 16.91
N THR A 50 33.80 2.02 17.97
CA THR A 50 32.38 2.36 17.93
C THR A 50 32.17 3.52 16.96
N LEU A 51 31.22 3.37 16.04
CA LEU A 51 30.90 4.36 15.03
C LEU A 51 29.39 4.55 14.91
N GLU A 52 28.94 5.79 15.07
CA GLU A 52 27.61 6.21 14.62
C GLU A 52 27.77 6.88 13.26
N THR A 53 27.11 6.33 12.25
CA THR A 53 27.25 6.81 10.87
C THR A 53 25.98 6.58 10.05
N ARG A 54 25.96 7.17 8.86
CA ARG A 54 24.90 7.04 7.89
C ARG A 54 25.39 6.24 6.69
N VAL A 55 24.57 5.30 6.23
CA VAL A 55 24.82 4.56 4.99
C VAL A 55 24.74 5.55 3.81
N GLY A 56 25.84 5.69 3.08
CA GLY A 56 25.90 6.59 1.91
C GLY A 56 24.97 6.14 0.77
N GLU A 57 24.72 7.04 -0.18
CA GLU A 57 23.87 6.77 -1.36
C GLU A 57 24.36 5.61 -2.22
N ASN A 58 25.68 5.38 -2.22
CA ASN A 58 26.32 4.25 -2.90
C ASN A 58 26.29 2.94 -2.08
N GLY A 59 25.66 2.93 -0.90
CA GLY A 59 25.61 1.78 0.02
C GLY A 59 26.90 1.54 0.81
N ILE A 60 27.79 2.54 0.90
CA ILE A 60 29.09 2.42 1.57
C ILE A 60 29.11 3.27 2.84
N ILE A 61 29.82 2.76 3.86
CA ILE A 61 30.24 3.52 5.04
C ILE A 61 31.77 3.61 5.08
N THR A 62 32.29 4.60 5.79
CA THR A 62 33.71 4.66 6.14
C THR A 62 33.87 4.22 7.59
N TYR A 63 34.62 3.15 7.82
CA TYR A 63 34.82 2.53 9.13
C TYR A 63 36.30 2.64 9.56
N PRO A 64 36.58 2.84 10.87
CA PRO A 64 37.95 2.88 11.37
C PRO A 64 38.78 1.65 10.96
N LEU A 65 40.06 1.88 10.63
CA LEU A 65 41.06 0.87 10.24
C LEU A 65 40.84 0.18 8.87
N ILE A 66 39.60 -0.13 8.51
CA ILE A 66 39.26 -0.87 7.27
C ILE A 66 38.74 0.02 6.15
N GLY A 67 38.55 1.32 6.41
CA GLY A 67 38.16 2.30 5.40
C GLY A 67 36.76 2.06 4.85
N ARG A 68 36.62 2.01 3.52
CA ARG A 68 35.30 1.95 2.86
C ARG A 68 34.74 0.53 2.88
N VAL A 69 33.57 0.34 3.49
CA VAL A 69 32.87 -0.95 3.56
C VAL A 69 31.49 -0.82 2.92
N ARG A 70 31.19 -1.70 1.97
CA ARG A 70 29.85 -1.80 1.35
C ARG A 70 28.94 -2.64 2.24
N ILE A 71 27.87 -2.02 2.74
CA ILE A 71 26.86 -2.67 3.58
C ILE A 71 25.42 -2.47 3.06
N GLY A 72 25.22 -1.58 2.09
CA GLY A 72 23.94 -1.39 1.43
C GLY A 72 23.47 -2.66 0.71
N GLY A 73 22.20 -3.01 0.90
CA GLY A 73 21.57 -4.24 0.41
C GLY A 73 21.80 -5.47 1.30
N MET A 74 22.65 -5.38 2.32
CA MET A 74 22.90 -6.48 3.27
C MET A 74 21.86 -6.48 4.39
N THR A 75 21.56 -7.67 4.92
CA THR A 75 20.90 -7.78 6.23
C THR A 75 21.87 -7.37 7.33
N ILE A 76 21.37 -6.98 8.49
CA ILE A 76 22.19 -6.60 9.64
C ILE A 76 23.23 -7.68 9.99
N PRO A 77 22.86 -8.99 10.12
CA PRO A 77 23.84 -10.03 10.43
C PRO A 77 24.93 -10.20 9.36
N LEU A 78 24.59 -10.01 8.09
CA LEU A 78 25.56 -10.10 7.00
C LEU A 78 26.52 -8.91 7.01
N ALA A 79 26.04 -7.71 7.33
CA ALA A 79 26.88 -6.53 7.49
C ALA A 79 27.83 -6.66 8.69
N GLU A 80 27.35 -7.19 9.82
CA GLU A 80 28.17 -7.50 11.01
C GLU A 80 29.31 -8.46 10.66
N GLN A 81 28.99 -9.59 10.00
CA GLN A 81 29.98 -10.56 9.54
C GLN A 81 30.99 -9.95 8.55
N THR A 82 30.52 -9.08 7.65
CA THR A 82 31.37 -8.41 6.67
C THR A 82 32.40 -7.50 7.34
N ILE A 83 31.98 -6.71 8.34
CA ILE A 83 32.87 -5.84 9.11
C ILE A 83 33.84 -6.67 9.97
N ALA A 84 33.34 -7.71 10.65
CA ALA A 84 34.16 -8.60 11.46
C ALA A 84 35.27 -9.27 10.62
N LYS A 85 34.92 -9.74 9.43
CA LYS A 85 35.89 -10.33 8.49
C LYS A 85 36.92 -9.30 8.05
N ALA A 86 36.52 -8.09 7.66
CA ALA A 86 37.45 -7.05 7.24
C ALA A 86 38.44 -6.63 8.34
N LEU A 87 38.00 -6.58 9.60
CA LEU A 87 38.87 -6.31 10.75
C LEU A 87 39.89 -7.43 11.01
N THR A 88 39.47 -8.68 10.76
CA THR A 88 40.32 -9.86 10.89
C THR A 88 41.34 -9.94 9.76
N ASP A 89 40.90 -9.77 8.50
CA ASP A 89 41.73 -9.82 7.29
C ASP A 89 42.77 -8.68 7.29
N GLY A 90 42.41 -7.51 7.84
CA GLY A 90 43.34 -6.39 8.06
C GLY A 90 44.31 -6.58 9.23
N ASN A 91 44.26 -7.72 9.93
CA ASN A 91 45.07 -8.04 11.10
C ASN A 91 44.95 -7.01 12.24
N PHE A 92 43.79 -6.35 12.36
CA PHE A 92 43.53 -5.35 13.39
C PHE A 92 42.97 -5.99 14.67
N ILE A 93 42.07 -6.98 14.52
CA ILE A 93 41.46 -7.70 15.64
C ILE A 93 41.33 -9.19 15.26
N LYS A 94 41.72 -10.09 16.17
CA LYS A 94 41.69 -11.54 15.90
C LYS A 94 40.29 -12.16 15.92
N GLN A 95 39.42 -11.72 16.82
CA GLN A 95 38.06 -12.26 17.01
C GLN A 95 37.07 -11.12 17.29
N PRO A 96 36.81 -10.24 16.31
CA PRO A 96 35.91 -9.11 16.51
C PRO A 96 34.46 -9.58 16.66
N GLN A 97 33.81 -9.21 17.76
CA GLN A 97 32.37 -9.33 17.92
C GLN A 97 31.72 -8.00 17.58
N VAL A 98 31.14 -7.92 16.38
CA VAL A 98 30.53 -6.71 15.84
C VAL A 98 29.03 -6.76 16.06
N SER A 99 28.46 -5.66 16.57
CA SER A 99 27.01 -5.44 16.65
C SER A 99 26.64 -4.16 15.92
N ILE A 100 25.56 -4.22 15.14
CA ILE A 100 24.95 -3.07 14.48
C ILE A 100 23.55 -2.84 15.05
N LEU A 101 23.32 -1.63 15.55
CA LEU A 101 22.02 -1.13 15.97
C LEU A 101 21.50 -0.12 14.93
N SER A 102 20.26 -0.30 14.46
CA SER A 102 19.61 0.69 13.60
C SER A 102 19.05 1.84 14.44
N LEU A 103 19.54 3.06 14.20
CA LEU A 103 19.07 4.28 14.88
C LEU A 103 17.92 4.93 14.11
N GLN A 104 18.01 4.93 12.76
CA GLN A 104 16.98 5.48 11.91
C GLN A 104 16.90 4.72 10.57
N MET A 105 15.77 4.09 10.30
CA MET A 105 15.49 3.34 9.06
C MET A 105 14.77 4.26 8.07
N ARG A 106 15.53 4.99 7.25
CA ARG A 106 14.98 5.90 6.23
C ARG A 106 14.72 5.19 4.91
N SER A 107 15.48 4.13 4.62
CA SER A 107 15.35 3.35 3.40
C SER A 107 14.12 2.43 3.43
N ASN A 108 13.57 2.16 4.62
CA ASN A 108 12.52 1.16 4.85
C ASN A 108 11.21 1.82 5.32
N GLN A 109 10.64 2.66 4.47
CA GLN A 109 9.43 3.43 4.75
C GLN A 109 8.48 3.46 3.56
N VAL A 110 7.19 3.65 3.83
CA VAL A 110 6.12 3.89 2.86
C VAL A 110 5.54 5.27 3.08
N SER A 111 5.21 5.98 2.00
CA SER A 111 4.51 7.25 2.10
C SER A 111 3.01 7.04 1.95
N VAL A 112 2.21 7.49 2.92
CA VAL A 112 0.75 7.52 2.81
C VAL A 112 0.31 8.97 2.68
N LEU A 113 -0.31 9.31 1.57
CA LEU A 113 -0.59 10.67 1.13
C LEU A 113 -2.05 10.84 0.68
N GLY A 114 -2.47 12.10 0.54
CA GLY A 114 -3.81 12.45 0.09
C GLY A 114 -4.83 12.54 1.23
N LEU A 115 -6.07 12.14 0.97
CA LEU A 115 -7.22 12.35 1.85
C LEU A 115 -7.33 11.29 2.96
N VAL A 116 -6.27 11.13 3.73
CA VAL A 116 -6.17 10.26 4.93
C VAL A 116 -6.07 11.09 6.21
N ASN A 117 -6.41 10.52 7.36
CA ASN A 117 -6.41 11.27 8.64
C ASN A 117 -5.00 11.69 9.08
N ARG A 118 -3.99 10.86 8.80
CA ARG A 118 -2.57 11.13 9.10
C ARG A 118 -1.72 10.84 7.88
N ALA A 119 -1.52 11.86 7.05
CA ALA A 119 -0.58 11.77 5.93
C ALA A 119 0.87 11.85 6.44
N GLY A 120 1.77 11.07 5.84
CA GLY A 120 3.16 11.05 6.25
C GLY A 120 3.93 9.83 5.77
N ARG A 121 5.17 9.71 6.25
CA ARG A 121 6.00 8.52 6.05
C ARG A 121 5.87 7.62 7.26
N PHE A 122 5.73 6.33 6.99
CA PHE A 122 5.53 5.29 7.99
C PHE A 122 6.63 4.24 7.83
N PRO A 123 7.31 3.84 8.92
CA PRO A 123 8.29 2.78 8.87
C PRO A 123 7.63 1.43 8.57
N LEU A 124 8.38 0.54 7.92
CA LEU A 124 7.99 -0.86 7.75
C LEU A 124 8.70 -1.71 8.78
N ASP A 125 8.01 -2.01 9.89
CA ASP A 125 8.59 -2.81 10.98
C ASP A 125 8.69 -4.30 10.61
N THR A 126 7.86 -4.76 9.66
CA THR A 126 7.87 -6.11 9.10
C THR A 126 7.77 -6.06 7.57
N SER A 127 7.98 -7.19 6.91
CA SER A 127 8.00 -7.29 5.44
C SER A 127 6.70 -7.76 4.80
N ASN A 128 5.69 -8.07 5.60
CA ASN A 128 4.38 -8.52 5.13
C ASN A 128 3.27 -7.48 5.35
N VAL A 129 3.64 -6.23 5.61
CA VAL A 129 2.70 -5.14 5.81
C VAL A 129 1.88 -4.93 4.53
N ARG A 130 0.57 -4.75 4.68
CA ARG A 130 -0.37 -4.58 3.56
C ARG A 130 -0.89 -3.15 3.45
N VAL A 131 -1.50 -2.83 2.31
CA VAL A 131 -2.07 -1.49 2.07
C VAL A 131 -3.16 -1.17 3.10
N SER A 132 -4.03 -2.12 3.42
CA SER A 132 -5.07 -1.92 4.43
C SER A 132 -4.50 -1.53 5.80
N GLU A 133 -3.42 -2.18 6.21
CA GLU A 133 -2.70 -1.90 7.46
C GLU A 133 -2.06 -0.51 7.44
N MET A 134 -1.40 -0.13 6.34
CA MET A 134 -0.84 1.21 6.20
C MET A 134 -1.90 2.31 6.27
N LEU A 135 -3.07 2.08 5.65
CA LEU A 135 -4.20 2.99 5.76
C LEU A 135 -4.75 3.05 7.19
N ALA A 136 -4.78 1.94 7.91
CA ALA A 136 -5.16 1.91 9.32
C ALA A 136 -4.16 2.68 10.21
N LEU A 137 -2.85 2.50 9.98
CA LEU A 137 -1.79 3.28 10.63
C LEU A 137 -1.92 4.77 10.30
N ALA A 138 -2.32 5.13 9.09
CA ALA A 138 -2.67 6.51 8.72
C ALA A 138 -3.98 7.01 9.35
N GLY A 139 -4.64 6.22 10.21
CA GLY A 139 -5.89 6.58 10.88
C GLY A 139 -7.13 6.46 9.98
N GLY A 140 -7.03 5.75 8.86
CA GLY A 140 -8.10 5.59 7.88
C GLY A 140 -8.22 6.78 6.92
N ILE A 141 -9.13 6.61 5.97
CA ILE A 141 -9.48 7.63 4.96
C ILE A 141 -10.39 8.68 5.62
N THR A 142 -10.20 9.95 5.25
CA THR A 142 -11.11 11.03 5.67
C THR A 142 -12.47 10.91 4.98
N PRO A 143 -13.56 11.51 5.50
CA PRO A 143 -14.86 11.51 4.81
C PRO A 143 -14.82 12.08 3.38
N ALA A 144 -13.85 12.97 3.10
CA ALA A 144 -13.65 13.57 1.79
C ALA A 144 -12.75 12.73 0.84
N GLY A 145 -12.20 11.60 1.28
CA GLY A 145 -11.31 10.76 0.49
C GLY A 145 -12.02 9.65 -0.26
N ALA A 146 -11.58 9.36 -1.48
CA ALA A 146 -12.17 8.35 -2.35
C ALA A 146 -12.09 6.94 -1.75
N ASP A 147 -12.98 6.05 -2.20
CA ASP A 147 -12.96 4.62 -1.82
C ASP A 147 -11.77 3.85 -2.43
N VAL A 148 -11.04 4.48 -3.34
CA VAL A 148 -9.92 3.87 -4.06
C VAL A 148 -8.61 4.49 -3.60
N ALA A 149 -7.69 3.64 -3.12
CA ALA A 149 -6.29 4.00 -2.95
C ALA A 149 -5.50 3.63 -4.21
N ILE A 150 -4.53 4.45 -4.55
CA ILE A 150 -3.57 4.18 -5.61
C ILE A 150 -2.25 3.88 -4.93
N ILE A 151 -1.72 2.68 -5.14
CA ILE A 151 -0.35 2.36 -4.76
C ILE A 151 0.56 2.53 -5.99
N THR A 152 1.66 3.25 -5.82
CA THR A 152 2.72 3.38 -6.81
C THR A 152 4.07 3.08 -6.20
N GLY A 153 4.96 2.51 -6.98
CA GLY A 153 6.34 2.26 -6.54
C GLY A 153 7.13 1.55 -7.62
N GLU A 154 8.09 0.74 -7.20
CA GLU A 154 8.92 -0.05 -8.10
C GLU A 154 8.83 -1.53 -7.73
N ARG A 155 8.75 -2.40 -8.74
CA ARG A 155 8.84 -3.86 -8.58
C ARG A 155 9.78 -4.38 -9.65
N ALA A 156 10.85 -5.06 -9.23
CA ALA A 156 11.84 -5.66 -10.13
C ALA A 156 12.37 -4.70 -11.22
N GLY A 157 12.71 -3.45 -10.86
CA GLY A 157 13.24 -2.47 -11.82
C GLY A 157 12.19 -1.75 -12.66
N LYS A 158 10.89 -2.06 -12.50
CA LYS A 158 9.80 -1.52 -13.32
C LYS A 158 8.82 -0.70 -12.47
N PRO A 159 8.25 0.38 -13.04
CA PRO A 159 7.17 1.11 -12.40
C PRO A 159 6.00 0.17 -12.07
N TYR A 160 5.54 0.23 -10.83
CA TYR A 160 4.38 -0.48 -10.33
C TYR A 160 3.27 0.52 -10.01
N ARG A 161 2.06 0.23 -10.46
CA ARG A 161 0.85 0.99 -10.13
C ARG A 161 -0.32 0.01 -9.98
N LYS A 162 -1.05 0.09 -8.87
CA LYS A 162 -2.29 -0.66 -8.67
C LYS A 162 -3.33 0.24 -8.01
N GLU A 163 -4.58 0.11 -8.45
CA GLU A 163 -5.74 0.72 -7.80
C GLU A 163 -6.38 -0.32 -6.89
N ILE A 164 -6.72 0.09 -5.67
CA ILE A 164 -7.21 -0.78 -4.62
C ILE A 164 -8.56 -0.24 -4.16
N ASP A 165 -9.60 -1.05 -4.39
CA ASP A 165 -10.94 -0.82 -3.90
C ASP A 165 -10.99 -1.18 -2.40
N ILE A 166 -10.98 -0.17 -1.54
CA ILE A 166 -10.81 -0.35 -0.09
C ILE A 166 -12.03 -1.00 0.55
N PRO A 167 -13.29 -0.54 0.31
CA PRO A 167 -14.46 -1.24 0.82
C PRO A 167 -14.52 -2.71 0.41
N ALA A 168 -14.10 -3.04 -0.82
CA ALA A 168 -14.16 -4.42 -1.29
C ALA A 168 -13.23 -5.39 -0.53
N LEU A 169 -12.14 -4.89 0.05
CA LEU A 169 -11.23 -5.69 0.88
C LEU A 169 -11.94 -6.25 2.13
N PHE A 170 -12.93 -5.53 2.66
CA PHE A 170 -13.62 -5.89 3.90
C PHE A 170 -15.00 -6.52 3.65
N LEU A 171 -15.68 -6.11 2.58
CA LEU A 171 -17.07 -6.51 2.34
C LEU A 171 -17.24 -7.80 1.53
N TYR A 172 -16.28 -8.12 0.64
CA TYR A 172 -16.47 -9.19 -0.36
C TYR A 172 -15.44 -10.32 -0.26
N ASN A 173 -14.76 -10.46 0.89
CA ASN A 173 -13.70 -11.46 1.10
C ASN A 173 -12.59 -11.42 0.03
N LYS A 174 -12.37 -10.25 -0.60
CA LYS A 174 -11.35 -10.02 -1.64
C LYS A 174 -9.99 -9.69 -1.01
N HIS A 175 -9.50 -10.57 -0.14
CA HIS A 175 -8.21 -10.37 0.53
C HIS A 175 -7.03 -10.39 -0.45
N ASP A 176 -7.17 -11.02 -1.62
CA ASP A 176 -6.14 -11.08 -2.65
C ASP A 176 -5.83 -9.70 -3.28
N ASP A 177 -6.75 -8.74 -3.16
CA ASP A 177 -6.54 -7.38 -3.66
C ASP A 177 -5.73 -6.50 -2.70
N ASP A 178 -5.65 -6.89 -1.43
CA ASP A 178 -4.88 -6.18 -0.40
C ASP A 178 -3.38 -6.51 -0.52
N VAL A 179 -2.70 -5.85 -1.44
CA VAL A 179 -1.29 -6.14 -1.76
C VAL A 179 -0.34 -5.74 -0.63
N THR A 180 0.80 -6.42 -0.57
CA THR A 180 1.90 -6.02 0.31
C THR A 180 2.61 -4.78 -0.22
N VAL A 181 3.00 -3.91 0.71
CA VAL A 181 3.75 -2.70 0.41
C VAL A 181 5.25 -3.00 0.45
N ALA A 182 6.01 -2.24 -0.33
CA ALA A 182 7.46 -2.30 -0.37
C ALA A 182 8.07 -0.97 0.06
N PRO A 183 9.33 -0.98 0.53
CA PRO A 183 10.06 0.25 0.80
C PRO A 183 10.04 1.21 -0.40
N GLY A 184 9.74 2.48 -0.14
CA GLY A 184 9.65 3.52 -1.17
C GLY A 184 8.29 3.62 -1.86
N ASP A 185 7.35 2.71 -1.59
CA ASP A 185 6.00 2.84 -2.13
C ASP A 185 5.30 4.12 -1.64
N VAL A 186 4.40 4.60 -2.48
CA VAL A 186 3.47 5.69 -2.19
C VAL A 186 2.06 5.17 -2.30
N ILE A 187 1.31 5.26 -1.21
CA ILE A 187 -0.13 5.05 -1.16
C ILE A 187 -0.78 6.43 -1.21
N TYR A 188 -1.58 6.68 -2.22
CA TYR A 188 -2.26 7.95 -2.42
C TYR A 188 -3.77 7.75 -2.45
N VAL A 189 -4.49 8.48 -1.61
CA VAL A 189 -5.96 8.52 -1.63
C VAL A 189 -6.43 9.84 -2.20
N ASN A 190 -7.12 9.79 -3.34
CA ASN A 190 -7.63 11.00 -3.99
C ASN A 190 -8.84 11.57 -3.24
N ARG A 191 -9.26 12.78 -3.59
CA ARG A 191 -10.56 13.32 -3.19
C ARG A 191 -11.68 12.44 -3.75
N ALA A 192 -12.71 12.25 -2.95
CA ALA A 192 -13.92 11.57 -3.38
C ALA A 192 -14.55 12.28 -4.59
N PRO A 193 -15.07 11.52 -5.56
CA PRO A 193 -15.79 12.12 -6.68
C PRO A 193 -16.99 12.92 -6.18
N LEU A 194 -17.24 14.07 -6.81
CA LEU A 194 -18.34 14.96 -6.43
C LEU A 194 -19.36 15.09 -7.55
N PHE A 195 -20.62 15.29 -7.19
CA PHE A 195 -21.65 15.89 -8.04
C PHE A 195 -22.08 17.23 -7.43
N TYR A 196 -22.81 18.03 -8.21
CA TYR A 196 -23.26 19.35 -7.82
C TYR A 196 -24.77 19.43 -7.98
N ILE A 197 -25.45 20.13 -7.07
CA ILE A 197 -26.89 20.38 -7.17
C ILE A 197 -27.20 21.84 -6.80
N TYR A 198 -28.00 22.52 -7.61
CA TYR A 198 -28.37 23.93 -7.42
C TYR A 198 -29.76 24.23 -8.00
N GLY A 199 -30.23 25.47 -7.79
CA GLY A 199 -31.59 25.90 -8.15
C GLY A 199 -32.54 25.82 -6.96
N GLU A 200 -33.79 25.46 -7.22
CA GLU A 200 -34.86 25.33 -6.21
C GLU A 200 -34.78 24.01 -5.43
N VAL A 201 -33.66 23.83 -4.74
CA VAL A 201 -33.35 22.70 -3.86
C VAL A 201 -33.10 23.20 -2.44
N GLN A 202 -33.46 22.43 -1.41
CA GLN A 202 -33.34 22.85 -0.01
C GLN A 202 -31.89 23.15 0.43
N ARG A 203 -30.93 22.36 -0.06
CA ARG A 203 -29.50 22.46 0.28
C ARG A 203 -28.66 22.40 -1.00
N PRO A 204 -28.51 23.52 -1.72
CA PRO A 204 -27.63 23.56 -2.89
C PRO A 204 -26.17 23.38 -2.45
N GLY A 205 -25.35 22.76 -3.29
CA GLY A 205 -23.94 22.53 -2.98
C GLY A 205 -23.31 21.40 -3.78
N SER A 206 -22.11 21.00 -3.34
CA SER A 206 -21.39 19.84 -3.84
C SER A 206 -21.48 18.69 -2.85
N TYR A 207 -21.61 17.49 -3.40
CA TYR A 207 -21.87 16.28 -2.63
C TYR A 207 -21.04 15.13 -3.19
N ARG A 208 -20.65 14.20 -2.32
CA ARG A 208 -19.92 13.00 -2.72
C ARG A 208 -20.81 12.09 -3.54
N VAL A 209 -20.26 11.56 -4.64
CA VAL A 209 -20.88 10.45 -5.36
C VAL A 209 -20.58 9.15 -4.62
N GLU A 210 -21.64 8.50 -4.15
CA GLU A 210 -21.56 7.18 -3.54
C GLU A 210 -21.72 6.06 -4.58
N ARG A 211 -21.30 4.84 -4.24
CA ARG A 211 -21.44 3.69 -5.14
C ARG A 211 -22.90 3.38 -5.44
N GLY A 212 -23.21 3.25 -6.72
CA GLY A 212 -24.57 2.96 -7.17
C GLY A 212 -25.55 4.11 -6.88
N MET A 213 -25.05 5.32 -6.61
CA MET A 213 -25.89 6.47 -6.34
C MET A 213 -26.81 6.78 -7.53
N THR A 214 -28.09 6.96 -7.24
CA THR A 214 -29.13 7.35 -8.19
C THR A 214 -29.44 8.84 -8.08
N VAL A 215 -30.05 9.41 -9.13
CA VAL A 215 -30.49 10.82 -9.13
C VAL A 215 -31.44 11.11 -7.96
N ARG A 216 -32.31 10.16 -7.61
CA ARG A 216 -33.19 10.25 -6.42
C ARG A 216 -32.40 10.46 -5.13
N GLN A 217 -31.34 9.68 -4.94
CA GLN A 217 -30.50 9.79 -3.75
C GLN A 217 -29.70 11.10 -3.76
N ALA A 218 -29.24 11.56 -4.92
CA ALA A 218 -28.59 12.86 -5.07
C ALA A 218 -29.53 14.02 -4.70
N LEU A 219 -30.77 14.01 -5.19
CA LEU A 219 -31.80 14.98 -4.77
C LEU A 219 -32.03 14.93 -3.26
N ALA A 220 -32.14 13.73 -2.69
CA ALA A 220 -32.35 13.56 -1.25
C ALA A 220 -31.18 14.10 -0.42
N GLN A 221 -29.92 13.96 -0.88
CA GLN A 221 -28.76 14.58 -0.23
C GLN A 221 -28.84 16.11 -0.26
N GLY A 222 -29.34 16.67 -1.36
CA GLY A 222 -29.69 18.09 -1.46
C GLY A 222 -30.92 18.50 -0.62
N GLY A 223 -31.58 17.58 0.07
CA GLY A 223 -32.79 17.85 0.85
C GLY A 223 -34.08 17.91 0.03
N GLY A 224 -34.03 17.55 -1.26
CA GLY A 224 -35.16 17.61 -2.19
C GLY A 224 -35.49 19.02 -2.69
N PRO A 225 -36.49 19.15 -3.58
CA PRO A 225 -36.94 20.46 -4.07
C PRO A 225 -37.46 21.37 -2.93
N THR A 226 -37.33 22.69 -3.12
CA THR A 226 -38.03 23.67 -2.27
C THR A 226 -39.53 23.62 -2.51
N GLN A 227 -40.31 24.43 -1.79
CA GLN A 227 -41.74 24.60 -2.08
C GLN A 227 -42.02 25.17 -3.48
N ARG A 228 -41.03 25.86 -4.07
CA ARG A 228 -41.11 26.42 -5.42
C ARG A 228 -40.51 25.49 -6.47
N GLY A 229 -39.66 24.54 -6.08
CA GLY A 229 -39.01 23.60 -6.98
C GLY A 229 -39.91 22.44 -7.44
N THR A 230 -39.55 21.83 -8.57
CA THR A 230 -40.23 20.63 -9.08
C THR A 230 -39.25 19.62 -9.67
N GLU A 231 -39.51 18.34 -9.44
CA GLU A 231 -38.76 17.23 -10.07
C GLU A 231 -38.95 17.22 -11.59
N ARG A 232 -40.10 17.70 -12.11
CA ARG A 232 -40.33 17.81 -13.57
C ARG A 232 -39.39 18.81 -14.24
N GLY A 233 -38.93 19.80 -13.49
CA GLY A 233 -37.99 20.82 -13.92
C GLY A 233 -36.53 20.42 -13.74
N LEU A 234 -36.26 19.19 -13.28
CA LEU A 234 -34.91 18.70 -13.06
C LEU A 234 -34.16 18.57 -14.38
N ARG A 235 -32.97 19.19 -14.43
CA ARG A 235 -32.01 19.00 -15.51
C ARG A 235 -30.70 18.48 -14.96
N MET A 236 -30.07 17.59 -15.71
CA MET A 236 -28.72 17.10 -15.44
C MET A 236 -27.81 17.56 -16.57
N HIS A 237 -26.73 18.24 -16.21
CA HIS A 237 -25.64 18.55 -17.10
C HIS A 237 -24.52 17.54 -16.83
N ARG A 238 -24.24 16.71 -17.83
CA ARG A 238 -23.18 15.69 -17.77
C ARG A 238 -22.18 15.95 -18.88
N ARG A 239 -20.91 15.77 -18.57
CA ARG A 239 -19.84 15.82 -19.58
C ARG A 239 -19.83 14.51 -20.35
N GLY A 240 -20.17 14.57 -21.64
CA GLY A 240 -20.15 13.42 -22.54
C GLY A 240 -18.73 12.98 -22.92
N PRO A 241 -18.59 11.86 -23.66
CA PRO A 241 -17.30 11.30 -24.07
C PRO A 241 -16.44 12.25 -24.90
N SER A 242 -17.06 13.18 -25.63
CA SER A 242 -16.41 14.21 -26.45
C SER A 242 -16.00 15.45 -25.64
N ASN A 243 -16.10 15.41 -24.31
CA ASN A 243 -15.87 16.53 -23.40
C ASN A 243 -16.90 17.67 -23.54
N GLN A 244 -17.99 17.46 -24.28
CA GLN A 244 -19.10 18.42 -24.41
C GLN A 244 -20.08 18.25 -23.24
N LEU A 245 -20.70 19.36 -22.81
CA LEU A 245 -21.74 19.34 -21.78
C LEU A 245 -23.08 19.05 -22.44
N GLU A 246 -23.70 17.94 -22.03
CA GLU A 246 -25.03 17.53 -22.47
C GLU A 246 -26.04 17.82 -21.36
N ALA A 247 -27.09 18.59 -21.68
CA ALA A 247 -28.20 18.84 -20.78
C ALA A 247 -29.34 17.87 -21.09
N THR A 248 -29.72 17.06 -20.10
CA THR A 248 -30.77 16.05 -20.22
C THR A 248 -31.77 16.17 -19.08
N SER A 249 -32.96 15.61 -19.26
CA SER A 249 -33.93 15.41 -18.17
C SER A 249 -33.76 13.99 -17.63
N PRO A 250 -33.04 13.81 -16.51
CA PRO A 250 -32.72 12.47 -16.00
C PRO A 250 -33.97 11.82 -15.40
N ARG A 251 -34.00 10.49 -15.41
CA ARG A 251 -34.93 9.72 -14.58
C ARG A 251 -34.35 9.62 -13.16
N LEU A 252 -35.24 9.50 -12.17
CA LEU A 252 -34.82 9.40 -10.77
C LEU A 252 -33.93 8.18 -10.47
N ASP A 253 -34.06 7.11 -11.25
CA ASP A 253 -33.28 5.88 -11.08
C ASP A 253 -32.02 5.84 -11.96
N ASP A 254 -31.77 6.89 -12.74
CA ASP A 254 -30.54 6.97 -13.53
C ASP A 254 -29.32 7.09 -12.59
N PRO A 255 -28.17 6.51 -12.96
CA PRO A 255 -26.97 6.55 -12.13
C PRO A 255 -26.35 7.95 -12.17
N VAL A 256 -25.85 8.39 -11.02
CA VAL A 256 -25.06 9.61 -10.86
C VAL A 256 -23.59 9.30 -11.14
N GLN A 257 -22.95 10.19 -11.88
CA GLN A 257 -21.54 10.08 -12.24
C GLN A 257 -20.73 11.24 -11.63
N PRO A 258 -19.41 11.03 -11.41
CA PRO A 258 -18.51 12.10 -11.01
C PRO A 258 -18.58 13.29 -11.97
N GLY A 259 -18.79 14.49 -11.42
CA GLY A 259 -18.87 15.74 -12.17
C GLY A 259 -20.25 16.12 -12.68
N ASP A 260 -21.28 15.30 -12.44
CA ASP A 260 -22.67 15.67 -12.79
C ASP A 260 -23.11 16.95 -12.08
N VAL A 261 -23.90 17.76 -12.78
CA VAL A 261 -24.51 18.97 -12.23
C VAL A 261 -26.03 18.89 -12.40
N PHE A 262 -26.75 18.90 -11.29
CA PHE A 262 -28.21 18.91 -11.25
C PHE A 262 -28.74 20.31 -11.02
N TYR A 263 -29.65 20.75 -11.87
CA TYR A 263 -30.40 21.98 -11.73
C TYR A 263 -31.87 21.66 -11.45
N VAL A 264 -32.38 22.13 -10.31
CA VAL A 264 -33.80 22.03 -9.97
C VAL A 264 -34.49 23.34 -10.36
N GLY A 265 -35.37 23.28 -11.36
CA GLY A 265 -36.15 24.44 -11.81
C GLY A 265 -37.38 24.72 -10.94
N ASP A 266 -37.93 25.93 -11.09
CA ASP A 266 -39.21 26.34 -10.51
C ASP A 266 -40.38 25.54 -11.11
N SER A 267 -41.41 25.31 -10.29
CA SER A 267 -42.73 24.85 -10.69
C SER A 267 -43.50 26.05 -11.22
N LEU A 268 -43.29 26.41 -12.49
CA LEU A 268 -44.21 27.34 -13.16
C LEU A 268 -45.60 26.67 -13.21
N PHE A 269 -46.61 27.41 -12.77
CA PHE A 269 -48.01 27.01 -12.63
C PHE A 269 -48.56 26.22 -13.84
#